data_AF-A0A662H7H3-F1
#
_entry.id   AF-A0A662H7H3-F1
#
_cell.length_a   1.000
_cell.length_b   1.000
_cell.length_c   1.000
_cell.angle_alpha   90.00
_cell.angle_beta   90.00
_cell.angle_gamma   90.00
#
_symmetry.space_group_name_H-M   'P 1'
#
loop_
_entity.id
_entity.type
_entity.pdbx_description
1 polymer ?
#
loop_
_entity_poly.entity_id
_entity_poly.type
_entity_poly.pdbx_seq_one_letter_code
_entity_poly.pdbx_strand_id
1 'polypeptide(L)' 'MGNVRCSVCGSKEVMAKIEGKYYCFKCGSKVIKEHMDRVIEELKRKGLMTTE' A
#
# COMPACT_ATOMS: atom_id res chain seq x y z
N MET A 1 17.44 20.14 4.31
CA MET A 1 16.20 19.38 4.61
C MET A 1 15.96 18.42 3.47
N GLY A 2 15.88 17.11 3.74
CA GLY A 2 15.94 16.06 2.71
C GLY A 2 14.78 16.12 1.71
N ASN A 3 15.09 16.05 0.42
CA ASN A 3 14.11 15.85 -0.64
C ASN A 3 13.49 14.46 -0.49
N VAL A 4 12.39 14.36 0.27
CA VAL A 4 11.64 13.12 0.44
C VAL A 4 11.16 12.65 -0.94
N ARG A 5 11.40 11.37 -1.25
CA ARG A 5 11.09 10.78 -2.54
C ARG A 5 10.41 9.43 -2.35
N CYS A 6 9.60 9.07 -3.34
CA CYS A 6 9.00 7.75 -3.42
C CYS A 6 10.11 6.69 -3.44
N SER A 7 10.04 5.73 -2.52
CA SER A 7 11.00 4.65 -2.35
C SER A 7 11.01 3.65 -3.51
N VAL A 8 10.06 3.74 -4.44
CA VAL A 8 9.95 2.85 -5.61
C VAL A 8 10.40 3.53 -6.91
N CYS A 9 9.85 4.72 -7.21
CA CYS A 9 10.11 5.39 -8.49
C CYS A 9 10.91 6.70 -8.38
N GLY A 10 11.26 7.13 -7.17
CA GLY A 10 12.02 8.37 -6.94
C GLY A 10 11.23 9.67 -7.15
N SER A 11 9.92 9.59 -7.42
CA SER A 11 9.04 10.77 -7.55
C SER A 11 9.12 11.65 -6.30
N LYS A 12 9.15 12.96 -6.50
CA LYS A 12 9.10 13.96 -5.42
C LYS A 12 7.68 14.19 -4.90
N GLU A 13 6.67 13.77 -5.65
CA GLU A 13 5.25 13.85 -5.28
C GLU A 13 4.88 12.73 -4.31
N VAL A 14 5.49 12.76 -3.13
CA VAL A 14 5.22 11.82 -2.06
C VAL A 14 3.90 12.20 -1.38
N MET A 15 3.04 11.21 -1.20
CA MET A 15 1.70 11.39 -0.61
C MET A 15 1.49 10.58 0.66
N ALA A 16 2.21 9.47 0.84
CA ALA A 16 2.01 8.56 1.96
C ALA A 16 3.34 8.06 2.53
N LYS A 17 3.32 7.72 3.83
CA LYS A 17 4.36 6.95 4.50
C LYS A 17 3.75 5.63 4.96
N ILE A 18 4.21 4.52 4.38
CA ILE A 18 3.71 3.16 4.64
C ILE A 18 4.90 2.36 5.17
N GLU A 19 4.77 1.78 6.37
CA GLU A 19 5.82 0.98 7.03
C GLU A 19 7.20 1.68 7.04
N GLY A 20 7.22 2.99 7.31
CA GLY A 20 8.45 3.78 7.38
C GLY A 20 9.00 4.26 6.03
N LYS A 21 8.49 3.75 4.90
CA LYS A 21 8.90 4.13 3.54
C LYS A 21 7.94 5.15 2.94
N TYR A 22 8.45 6.05 2.10
CA TYR A 22 7.67 7.12 1.47
C TYR A 22 7.23 6.70 0.07
N TYR A 23 5.99 7.03 -0.32
CA TYR A 23 5.44 6.63 -1.61
C TYR A 23 4.67 7.77 -2.28
N CYS A 24 4.79 7.85 -3.61
CA CYS A 24 3.82 8.59 -4.42
C CYS A 24 2.53 7.78 -4.56
N PHE A 25 1.45 8.43 -4.99
CA PHE A 25 0.13 7.79 -5.15
C PHE A 25 0.20 6.50 -5.97
N LYS A 26 0.81 6.54 -7.16
CA LYS A 26 0.89 5.40 -8.09
C LYS A 26 1.58 4.17 -7.50
N CYS A 27 2.60 4.37 -6.67
CA CYS A 27 3.36 3.27 -6.06
C CYS A 27 2.71 2.82 -4.75
N GLY A 28 2.28 3.78 -3.91
CA GLY A 28 1.65 3.48 -2.63
C GLY A 28 0.32 2.73 -2.78
N SER A 29 -0.50 3.09 -3.78
CA SER A 29 -1.77 2.41 -4.03
C SER A 29 -1.62 0.94 -4.37
N LYS A 30 -0.52 0.54 -5.04
CA LYS A 30 -0.22 -0.87 -5.31
C LYS A 30 0.11 -1.63 -4.04
N VAL A 31 0.93 -1.05 -3.16
CA VAL A 31 1.27 -1.65 -1.86
C VAL A 31 0.03 -1.85 -1.01
N ILE A 32 -0.84 -0.84 -0.93
CA ILE A 32 -2.10 -0.95 -0.19
C ILE A 32 -3.01 -2.01 -0.82
N LYS A 33 -3.15 -2.03 -2.15
CA LYS A 33 -3.98 -3.03 -2.85
C LYS A 33 -3.50 -4.45 -2.53
N GLU A 34 -2.20 -4.72 -2.68
CA GLU A 34 -1.64 -6.05 -2.38
C GLU A 34 -1.84 -6.45 -0.91
N HIS A 35 -1.73 -5.51 0.02
CA HIS A 35 -2.01 -5.77 1.42
C HIS A 35 -3.49 -6.07 1.66
N MET A 36 -4.39 -5.27 1.09
CA MET A 36 -5.84 -5.49 1.17
C MET A 36 -6.25 -6.82 0.56
N ASP A 37 -5.69 -7.21 -0.58
CA ASP A 37 -5.97 -8.51 -1.21
C ASP A 37 -5.60 -9.67 -0.27
N ARG A 38 -4.46 -9.58 0.44
CA ARG A 38 -4.07 -10.59 1.44
C ARG A 38 -5.02 -10.63 2.64
N VAL A 39 -5.41 -9.46 3.15
CA VAL A 39 -6.36 -9.34 4.27
C VAL A 39 -7.71 -9.95 3.88
N ILE A 40 -8.21 -9.64 2.68
CA ILE A 40 -9.44 -10.19 2.12
C ILE A 40 -9.37 -11.73 2.07
N GLU A 41 -8.29 -12.30 1.54
CA GLU A 41 -8.13 -13.75 1.46
C GLU A 41 -8.04 -14.41 2.85
N GLU A 42 -7.41 -13.74 3.82
CA GLU A 42 -7.37 -14.24 5.19
C GLU A 42 -8.76 -14.21 5.85
N LEU A 43 -9.52 -13.15 5.65
CA LEU A 43 -10.89 -13.04 6.15
C LEU A 43 -11.79 -14.12 5.55
N LYS A 44 -11.66 -14.41 4.25
CA LYS A 44 -12.36 -15.52 3.60
C LYS A 44 -12.00 -16.87 4.24
N ARG A 45 -10.70 -17.14 4.43
CA ARG A 45 -10.23 -18.39 5.05
C ARG A 45 -10.75 -18.59 6.48
N LYS A 46 -10.92 -17.49 7.22
CA LYS A 46 -11.48 -17.50 8.58
C LYS A 46 -13.02 -17.58 8.61
N GLY A 47 -13.69 -17.59 7.46
CA GLY A 47 -15.15 -17.56 7.37
C GLY A 47 -15.76 -16.23 7.85
N LEU A 48 -14.96 -15.15 7.92
CA LEU A 48 -15.39 -13.83 8.38
C LEU A 48 -15.91 -12.95 7.25
N MET A 49 -15.74 -13.39 6.00
CA MET A 49 -16.19 -12.65 4.83
C MET A 49 -16.59 -13.62 3.72
N THR A 50 -17.75 -13.37 3.12
CA THR A 50 -18.26 -14.05 1.93
C THR A 50 -18.32 -13.05 0.78
N THR A 51 -17.91 -13.45 -0.41
CA THR A 51 -18.21 -12.71 -1.63
C THR A 51 -19.56 -13.21 -2.13
N GLU A 52 -20.54 -12.31 -2.23
CA GLU A 52 -21.81 -12.55 -2.92
C GLU A 52 -21.61 -12.86 -4.41
#